data_AF-A0A2J1DYW7-F1
#
_entry.id   AF-A0A2J1DYW7-F1
#
_cell.length_a   1.000
_cell.length_b   1.000
_cell.length_c   1.000
_cell.angle_alpha   90.00
_cell.angle_beta   90.00
_cell.angle_gamma   90.00
#
_symmetry.space_group_name_H-M   'P 1'
#
loop_
_entity.id
_entity.type
_entity.pdbx_description
1 polymer ?
#
loop_
_entity_poly.entity_id
_entity_poly.type
_entity_poly.pdbx_seq_one_letter_code
_entity_poly.pdbx_strand_id
1 'polypeptide(L)'
;MLKEDGINTDGLKPKLLSQDMLDKASRIISMGCDVTLSCPGHLYGQEDWGITDPRGKNLAEVRLIVSGIRQKVENLLAELEKSEG
;
A
#
# COMPACT_ATOMS: atom_id res chain seq x y z
N MET A 1 6.54 -11.66 -12.14
CA MET A 1 5.22 -11.10 -11.73
C MET A 1 5.16 -9.59 -11.92
N LEU A 2 5.62 -8.72 -11.01
CA LEU A 2 5.51 -7.26 -11.23
C LEU A 2 6.22 -6.75 -12.49
N LYS A 3 7.41 -7.30 -12.78
CA LYS A 3 8.13 -7.02 -14.03
C LYS A 3 7.38 -7.46 -15.30
N GLU A 4 6.49 -8.45 -15.22
CA GLU A 4 5.65 -8.88 -16.35
C GLU A 4 4.65 -7.78 -16.73
N ASP A 5 4.21 -7.00 -15.74
CA ASP A 5 3.33 -5.85 -15.92
C ASP A 5 4.11 -4.54 -16.17
N GLY A 6 5.41 -4.62 -16.48
CA GLY A 6 6.27 -3.45 -16.73
C GLY A 6 6.68 -2.68 -15.47
N ILE A 7 6.37 -3.18 -14.26
CA ILE A 7 6.73 -2.51 -13.00
C ILE A 7 8.12 -2.98 -12.57
N ASN A 8 9.11 -2.09 -12.72
CA ASN A 8 10.47 -2.35 -12.25
C ASN A 8 10.61 -2.03 -10.76
N THR A 9 11.00 -3.03 -9.97
CA THR A 9 11.25 -2.91 -8.53
C THR A 9 12.73 -2.99 -8.17
N ASP A 10 13.63 -3.00 -9.14
CA ASP A 10 15.07 -3.13 -8.91
C ASP A 10 15.60 -1.94 -8.09
N GLY A 11 16.37 -2.24 -7.05
CA GLY A 11 16.92 -1.22 -6.14
C GLY A 11 15.96 -0.75 -5.03
N LEU A 12 14.69 -1.21 -5.02
CA LEU A 12 13.80 -0.96 -3.89
C LEU A 12 14.27 -1.77 -2.66
N LYS A 13 14.40 -1.07 -1.53
CA LYS A 13 14.79 -1.65 -0.25
C LYS A 13 13.86 -1.17 0.86
N PRO A 14 13.66 -1.95 1.92
CA PRO A 14 12.93 -1.50 3.11
C PRO A 14 13.48 -0.18 3.64
N LYS A 15 12.59 0.73 4.02
CA LYS A 15 12.92 2.02 4.63
C LYS A 15 12.18 2.14 5.96
N LEU A 16 12.85 2.71 6.95
CA LEU A 16 12.20 3.05 8.21
C LEU A 16 11.24 4.22 7.96
N LEU A 17 10.04 4.12 8.52
CA LEU A 17 9.08 5.21 8.55
C LEU A 17 9.61 6.28 9.50
N SER A 18 9.70 7.52 9.03
CA SER A 18 10.13 8.67 9.84
C SER A 18 8.98 9.66 10.00
N GLN A 19 9.00 10.44 11.07
CA GLN A 19 7.96 11.44 11.33
C GLN A 19 7.86 12.48 10.20
N ASP A 20 8.99 12.92 9.65
CA ASP A 20 9.03 13.86 8.52
C ASP A 20 8.30 13.32 7.26
N MET A 21 8.33 12.00 7.03
CA MET A 21 7.56 11.38 5.94
C MET A 21 6.06 11.41 6.21
N LEU A 22 5.65 11.25 7.48
CA LEU A 22 4.25 11.29 7.88
C LEU A 22 3.70 12.71 7.79
N ASP A 23 4.45 13.70 8.30
CA ASP A 23 4.03 15.10 8.34
C ASP A 23 3.87 15.71 6.93
N LYS A 24 4.59 15.17 5.93
CA LYS A 24 4.52 15.60 4.52
C LYS A 24 3.49 14.84 3.69
N ALA A 25 2.93 13.75 4.20
CA ALA A 25 2.03 12.90 3.44
C ALA A 25 0.59 13.45 3.50
N SER A 26 -0.02 13.67 2.34
CA SER A 26 -1.44 14.03 2.25
C SER A 26 -2.37 12.86 2.60
N ARG A 27 -1.93 11.63 2.29
CA ARG A 27 -2.62 10.38 2.62
C ARG A 27 -1.59 9.34 3.01
N ILE A 28 -1.88 8.57 4.04
CA ILE A 28 -1.08 7.42 4.49
C ILE A 28 -1.92 6.18 4.25
N ILE A 29 -1.41 5.23 3.48
CA ILE A 29 -2.14 4.01 3.11
C ILE A 29 -1.37 2.81 3.62
N SER A 30 -2.03 1.95 4.39
CA SER A 30 -1.45 0.68 4.83
C SER A 30 -2.07 -0.50 4.11
N MET A 31 -1.24 -1.51 3.88
CA MET A 31 -1.70 -2.78 3.33
C MET A 31 -2.61 -3.52 4.31
N GLY A 32 -2.37 -3.50 5.62
CA GLY A 32 -3.22 -4.18 6.60
C GLY A 32 -2.56 -4.24 7.97
N CYS A 33 -3.37 -4.38 9.02
CA CYS A 33 -2.90 -4.48 10.40
C CYS A 33 -2.62 -5.94 10.80
N ASP A 34 -1.57 -6.56 10.25
CA ASP A 34 -1.10 -7.88 10.75
C ASP A 34 0.01 -7.73 11.82
N VAL A 35 0.48 -6.50 12.05
CA VAL A 35 1.49 -6.20 13.06
C VAL A 35 0.80 -5.90 14.39
N THR A 36 0.53 -6.96 15.15
CA THR A 36 -0.05 -6.91 16.51
C THR A 36 0.87 -6.26 17.55
N LEU A 37 2.08 -5.82 17.16
CA LEU A 37 3.05 -5.21 18.05
C LEU A 37 3.27 -3.76 17.64
N SER A 38 2.63 -2.88 18.41
CA SER A 38 2.85 -1.44 18.43
C SER A 38 2.33 -0.70 17.20
N CYS A 39 1.02 -0.45 17.18
CA CYS A 39 0.47 0.74 16.52
C CYS A 39 0.42 1.84 17.59
N PRO A 40 1.48 2.67 17.77
CA PRO A 40 1.47 3.74 18.76
C PRO A 40 0.50 4.82 18.30
N GLY A 41 -0.74 4.68 18.74
CA GLY A 41 -1.81 5.58 18.32
C GLY A 41 -2.22 5.29 16.88
N HIS A 42 -3.52 5.33 16.68
CA HIS A 42 -4.12 5.69 15.41
C HIS A 42 -3.26 6.82 14.78
N LEU A 43 -2.48 6.51 13.75
CA LEU A 43 -1.95 7.54 12.86
C LEU A 43 -3.20 8.19 12.26
N TYR A 44 -3.63 9.30 12.87
CA TYR A 44 -4.84 10.01 12.48
C TYR A 44 -4.76 10.27 10.97
N GLY A 45 -5.67 9.66 10.20
CA GLY A 45 -5.69 9.79 8.74
C GLY A 45 -5.05 8.65 7.93
N GLN A 46 -4.67 7.53 8.56
CA GLN A 46 -4.24 6.33 7.83
C GLN A 46 -5.43 5.52 7.32
N GLU A 47 -5.42 5.23 6.01
CA GLU A 47 -6.40 4.37 5.35
C GLU A 47 -5.90 2.91 5.33
N ASP A 48 -6.70 2.01 5.90
CA ASP A 48 -6.43 0.57 5.85
C ASP A 48 -7.08 -0.06 4.62
N TRP A 49 -6.26 -0.63 3.74
CA TRP A 49 -6.72 -1.30 2.54
C TRP A 49 -7.05 -2.79 2.73
N GLY A 50 -6.75 -3.39 3.89
CA GLY A 50 -7.12 -4.77 4.22
C GLY A 50 -6.55 -5.83 3.26
N ILE A 51 -5.41 -5.54 2.64
CA ILE A 51 -4.64 -6.41 1.76
C ILE A 51 -3.97 -7.52 2.57
N THR A 52 -4.21 -8.76 2.17
CA THR A 52 -3.61 -9.96 2.78
C THR A 52 -2.10 -10.03 2.51
N ASP A 53 -1.29 -10.45 3.49
CA ASP A 53 0.15 -10.67 3.30
C ASP A 53 0.39 -11.75 2.21
N PRO A 54 1.13 -11.44 1.13
CA PRO A 54 1.48 -12.41 0.10
C PRO A 54 2.50 -13.46 0.57
N ARG A 55 3.13 -13.31 1.74
CA ARG A 55 4.13 -14.24 2.26
C ARG A 55 3.57 -15.65 2.41
N GLY A 56 4.29 -16.63 1.86
CA GLY A 56 3.93 -18.05 1.97
C GLY A 56 2.76 -18.47 1.07
N LYS A 57 2.15 -17.54 0.32
CA LYS A 57 1.08 -17.83 -0.64
C LYS A 57 1.64 -18.33 -1.97
N ASN A 58 0.81 -19.06 -2.71
CA ASN A 58 1.19 -19.52 -4.04
C ASN A 58 1.07 -18.39 -5.09
N LEU A 59 1.67 -18.57 -6.26
CA LEU A 59 1.71 -17.54 -7.30
C LEU A 59 0.32 -17.08 -7.76
N ALA A 60 -0.68 -17.96 -7.82
CA ALA A 60 -2.03 -17.59 -8.23
C ALA A 60 -2.71 -16.68 -7.20
N GLU A 61 -2.55 -16.97 -5.91
CA GLU A 61 -3.02 -16.10 -4.83
C GLU A 61 -2.32 -14.73 -4.85
N VAL A 62 -1.00 -14.71 -5.04
CA VAL A 62 -0.25 -13.44 -5.10
C VAL A 62 -0.70 -12.60 -6.29
N ARG A 63 -1.01 -13.22 -7.45
CA ARG A 63 -1.58 -12.50 -8.60
C ARG A 63 -2.93 -11.86 -8.27
N LEU A 64 -3.80 -12.55 -7.53
CA LEU A 64 -5.08 -11.98 -7.08
C LEU A 64 -4.86 -10.77 -6.16
N ILE A 65 -3.90 -10.86 -5.23
CA ILE A 65 -3.54 -9.75 -4.34
C ILE A 65 -3.09 -8.54 -5.15
N VAL A 66 -2.19 -8.72 -6.12
CA VAL A 66 -1.68 -7.62 -6.96
C VAL A 66 -2.77 -6.99 -7.81
N SER A 67 -3.66 -7.79 -8.40
CA SER A 67 -4.82 -7.26 -9.13
C SER A 67 -5.73 -6.44 -8.22
N GLY A 68 -5.97 -6.89 -6.99
CA GLY A 68 -6.73 -6.12 -6.00
C GLY A 68 -6.06 -4.80 -5.61
N ILE A 69 -4.73 -4.79 -5.46
CA ILE A 69 -3.95 -3.56 -5.22
C ILE A 69 -4.11 -2.61 -6.41
N ARG A 70 -3.99 -3.09 -7.65
CA ARG A 70 -4.14 -2.28 -8.86
C ARG A 70 -5.49 -1.55 -8.88
N GLN A 71 -6.58 -2.27 -8.65
CA GLN A 71 -7.92 -1.68 -8.63
C GLN A 71 -8.07 -0.60 -7.55
N LYS A 72 -7.50 -0.82 -6.35
CA LYS A 72 -7.52 0.19 -5.28
C LYS A 72 -6.72 1.44 -5.66
N VAL A 73 -5.56 1.27 -6.30
CA VAL A 73 -4.75 2.39 -6.82
C VAL A 73 -5.49 3.17 -7.91
N GLU A 74 -6.15 2.49 -8.83
CA GLU A 74 -6.96 3.15 -9.89
C GLU A 74 -8.11 3.97 -9.29
N ASN A 75 -8.81 3.43 -8.29
CA ASN A 75 -9.86 4.16 -7.58
C ASN A 75 -9.29 5.38 -6.83
N LEU A 76 -8.15 5.22 -6.17
CA LEU A 76 -7.47 6.31 -5.47
C LEU A 76 -7.11 7.45 -6.43
N LEU A 77 -6.58 7.13 -7.61
CA LEU A 77 -6.26 8.14 -8.63
C LEU A 77 -7.52 8.90 -9.06
N ALA A 78 -8.62 8.19 -9.32
CA ALA A 78 -9.89 8.81 -9.70
C ALA A 78 -10.50 9.68 -8.59
N GLU A 79 -10.29 9.34 -7.31
CA GLU A 79 -10.68 10.19 -6.18
C GLU A 79 -9.84 11.47 -6.12
N LEU A 80 -8.52 11.35 -6.28
CA LEU A 80 -7.60 12.48 -6.23
C LEU A 80 -7.89 13.48 -7.36
N GLU A 81 -8.12 12.99 -8.59
CA GLU A 81 -8.50 13.84 -9.73
C GLU A 81 -9.81 14.62 -9.49
N LYS A 82 -10.78 14.03 -8.78
CA LYS A 82 -12.05 14.72 -8.45
C LYS A 82 -11.90 15.75 -7.33
N SER A 83 -10.92 15.56 -6.45
CA SER A 83 -10.67 16.46 -5.32
C SER A 83 -9.93 17.75 -5.69
N GLU A 84 -9.32 17.80 -6.88
CA GLU A 84 -8.65 18.99 -7.44
C GLU A 84 -9.57 19.82 -8.36
N GLY A 85 -10.89 19.54 -8.36
CA GLY A 85 -11.93 20.23 -9.15
C GLY A 85 -12.78 21.22 -8.37
#